data_AF-A0A7V8NGF2-F1
#
_entry.id   AF-A0A7V8NGF2-F1
#
_cell.length_a   1.000
_cell.length_b   1.000
_cell.length_c   1.000
_cell.angle_alpha   90.00
_cell.angle_beta   90.00
_cell.angle_gamma   90.00
#
_symmetry.space_group_name_H-M   'P 1'
#
loop_
_entity.id
_entity.type
_entity.pdbx_description
1 polymer ?
#
loop_
_entity_poly.entity_id
_entity_poly.type
_entity_poly.pdbx_seq_one_letter_code
_entity_poly.pdbx_strand_id
1 'polypeptide(L)'
;MHVLAALDAAASAPEPTAADLDAIEAEMPVIAAEVELLDTQISLLDTPRTAWADRRLRRAHRRVLEARTAATRRSAESVLGGEAA
;
A
#
# COMPACT_ATOMS: atom_id res chain seq x y z
N MET A 1 24.14 10.45 16.01
CA MET A 1 23.38 11.62 16.52
C MET A 1 22.23 12.10 15.62
N HIS A 2 22.01 11.54 14.42
CA HIS A 2 20.95 12.02 13.52
C HIS A 2 19.54 11.45 13.80
N VAL A 3 19.44 10.25 14.37
CA VAL A 3 18.15 9.61 14.64
C VAL A 3 17.37 10.35 15.75
N LEU A 4 18.07 10.86 16.77
CA LEU A 4 17.45 11.61 17.88
C LEU A 4 16.94 12.98 17.42
N ALA A 5 17.65 13.67 16.52
CA ALA A 5 17.20 14.95 15.96
C ALA A 5 15.96 14.81 15.05
N ALA A 6 15.82 13.68 14.34
CA ALA A 6 14.65 13.40 13.52
C ALA A 6 13.39 13.11 14.35
N LEU A 7 13.54 12.44 15.50
CA LEU A 7 12.45 12.20 16.44
C LEU A 7 11.94 13.50 17.09
N ASP A 8 12.85 14.41 17.44
CA ASP A 8 12.51 15.71 18.05
C ASP A 8 11.81 16.64 17.04
N ALA A 9 12.22 16.58 15.76
CA ALA A 9 11.54 17.28 14.67
C ALA A 9 10.11 16.74 14.41
N ALA A 10 9.92 15.42 14.51
CA ALA A 10 8.60 14.79 14.39
C ALA A 10 7.69 15.16 15.58
N ALA A 11 8.25 15.30 16.79
CA ALA A 11 7.49 15.72 17.98
C ALA A 11 7.01 17.18 17.92
N SER A 12 7.63 18.02 17.09
CA SER A 12 7.25 19.42 16.86
C SER A 12 6.43 19.62 15.57
N ALA A 13 6.23 18.56 14.78
CA ALA A 13 5.44 18.63 13.56
C ALA A 13 3.94 18.82 13.89
N PRO A 14 3.18 19.52 13.04
CA PRO A 14 1.73 19.56 13.17
C PRO A 14 1.17 18.15 13.10
N GLU A 15 0.11 17.88 13.88
CA GLU A 15 -0.61 16.62 13.78
C GLU A 15 -1.15 16.41 12.35
N PRO A 16 -1.21 15.16 11.86
CA PRO A 16 -1.81 14.85 10.57
C PRO A 16 -3.25 15.35 10.49
N THR A 17 -3.61 15.93 9.36
CA THR A 17 -5.00 16.33 9.11
C THR A 17 -5.87 15.10 8.80
N ALA A 18 -7.19 15.25 8.87
CA ALA A 18 -8.11 14.18 8.47
C ALA A 18 -7.88 13.74 7.01
N ALA A 19 -7.57 14.67 6.11
CA ALA A 19 -7.24 14.35 4.72
C ALA A 19 -5.93 13.53 4.60
N ASP A 20 -4.94 13.80 5.45
CA ASP A 20 -3.70 13.01 5.50
C ASP A 20 -4.00 11.58 5.98
N LEU A 21 -4.86 11.42 6.99
CA LEU A 21 -5.26 10.10 7.50
C LEU A 21 -6.08 9.33 6.47
N ASP A 22 -7.01 9.99 5.77
CA ASP A 22 -7.78 9.38 4.69
C ASP A 22 -6.90 8.92 3.52
N ALA A 23 -5.83 9.66 3.22
CA ALA A 23 -4.85 9.27 2.20
C ALA A 23 -4.12 7.99 2.60
N ILE A 24 -3.71 7.84 3.87
CA ILE A 24 -3.11 6.62 4.41
C ILE A 24 -4.08 5.44 4.30
N GLU A 25 -5.33 5.62 4.72
CA GLU A 25 -6.35 4.57 4.64
C GLU A 25 -6.62 4.16 3.18
N ALA A 26 -6.54 5.10 2.23
CA ALA A 26 -6.68 4.80 0.81
C ALA A 26 -5.53 3.91 0.26
N GLU A 27 -4.36 3.91 0.89
CA GLU A 27 -3.18 3.09 0.54
C GLU A 27 -3.22 1.68 1.14
N MET A 28 -3.91 1.48 2.27
CA MET A 28 -3.97 0.19 2.98
C MET A 28 -4.33 -1.02 2.09
N PRO A 29 -5.26 -0.92 1.12
CA PRO A 29 -5.55 -2.03 0.21
C PRO A 29 -4.38 -2.43 -0.70
N VAL A 30 -3.54 -1.46 -1.10
CA VAL A 30 -2.34 -1.71 -1.92
C VAL A 30 -1.31 -2.46 -1.09
N ILE A 31 -1.05 -1.96 0.12
CA ILE A 31 -0.09 -2.57 1.07
C ILE A 31 -0.51 -4.02 1.37
N ALA A 32 -1.79 -4.25 1.67
CA ALA A 32 -2.30 -5.60 1.94
C ALA A 32 -2.11 -6.56 0.74
N ALA A 33 -2.34 -6.09 -0.48
CA ALA A 33 -2.12 -6.89 -1.69
C ALA A 33 -0.63 -7.20 -1.93
N GLU A 34 0.25 -6.24 -1.64
CA GLU A 34 1.71 -6.42 -1.76
C GLU A 34 2.24 -7.41 -0.71
N VAL A 35 1.72 -7.35 0.52
CA VAL A 35 2.01 -8.34 1.57
C VAL A 35 1.56 -9.74 1.13
N GLU A 36 0.35 -9.91 0.58
CA GLU A 36 -0.10 -11.22 0.09
C GLU A 36 0.79 -11.75 -1.05
N LEU A 37 1.26 -10.88 -1.95
CA LEU A 37 2.21 -11.24 -2.99
C LEU A 37 3.54 -11.68 -2.39
N LEU A 38 4.07 -10.93 -1.43
CA LEU A 38 5.32 -11.25 -0.77
C LEU A 38 5.22 -12.57 0.00
N ASP A 39 4.15 -12.80 0.76
CA ASP A 39 3.89 -14.07 1.45
C ASP A 39 3.83 -15.24 0.46
N THR A 40 3.19 -15.02 -0.69
CA THR A 40 3.15 -16.02 -1.76
C THR A 40 4.55 -16.29 -2.30
N GLN A 41 5.37 -15.26 -2.56
CA GLN A 41 6.74 -15.43 -3.04
C GLN A 41 7.62 -16.15 -2.01
N ILE A 42 7.54 -15.75 -0.74
CA ILE A 42 8.29 -16.35 0.37
C ILE A 42 7.94 -17.85 0.48
N SER A 43 6.65 -18.21 0.43
CA SER A 43 6.23 -19.62 0.50
C SER A 43 6.79 -20.49 -0.63
N LEU A 44 7.17 -19.88 -1.76
CA LEU A 44 7.71 -20.57 -2.92
C LEU A 44 9.23 -20.70 -2.92
N LEU A 45 9.94 -20.03 -2.00
CA LEU A 45 11.41 -20.13 -1.92
C LEU A 45 11.86 -21.55 -1.55
N ASP A 46 11.13 -22.22 -0.65
CA ASP A 46 11.47 -23.55 -0.15
C ASP A 46 10.64 -24.68 -0.79
N THR A 47 9.79 -24.35 -1.78
CA THR A 47 8.81 -25.29 -2.35
C THR A 47 9.07 -25.56 -3.83
N PRO A 48 8.96 -26.82 -4.32
CA PRO A 48 9.03 -27.12 -5.74
C PRO A 48 8.01 -26.34 -6.57
N ARG A 49 8.43 -25.85 -7.75
CA ARG A 49 7.51 -25.14 -8.66
C ARG A 49 6.41 -26.07 -9.15
N THR A 50 5.15 -25.71 -8.88
CA THR A 50 3.97 -26.41 -9.39
C THR A 50 3.06 -25.47 -10.18
N ALA A 51 2.25 -26.03 -11.08
CA ALA A 51 1.27 -25.25 -11.84
C ALA A 51 0.26 -24.52 -10.93
N TRP A 52 -0.03 -25.07 -9.74
CA TRP A 52 -0.90 -24.44 -8.76
C TRP A 52 -0.22 -23.25 -8.09
N ALA A 53 1.05 -23.40 -7.67
CA ALA A 53 1.88 -22.32 -7.14
C ALA A 53 1.97 -21.16 -8.14
N ASP A 54 2.22 -21.46 -9.41
CA ASP A 54 2.29 -20.46 -10.48
C ASP A 54 0.95 -19.71 -10.67
N ARG A 55 -0.18 -20.40 -10.54
CA ARG A 55 -1.50 -19.76 -10.57
C ARG A 55 -1.73 -18.87 -9.35
N ARG A 56 -1.30 -19.31 -8.16
CA ARG A 56 -1.43 -18.52 -6.93
C ARG A 56 -0.59 -17.24 -7.02
N LEU A 57 0.66 -17.34 -7.49
CA LEU A 57 1.53 -16.20 -7.72
C LEU A 57 0.93 -15.20 -8.72
N ARG A 58 0.41 -15.68 -9.87
CA ARG A 58 -0.26 -14.81 -10.85
C ARG A 58 -1.47 -14.09 -10.28
N ARG A 59 -2.27 -14.75 -9.44
CA ARG A 59 -3.44 -14.12 -8.78
C ARG A 59 -3.02 -13.04 -7.80
N ALA A 60 -2.02 -13.31 -6.95
CA ALA A 60 -1.50 -12.31 -6.04
C ALA A 60 -0.97 -11.07 -6.78
N HIS A 61 -0.24 -11.29 -7.89
CA HIS A 61 0.26 -10.21 -8.74
C HIS A 61 -0.87 -9.37 -9.37
N ARG A 62 -1.98 -10.01 -9.79
CA ARG A 62 -3.16 -9.31 -10.32
C ARG A 62 -3.84 -8.45 -9.25
N ARG A 63 -3.95 -8.95 -8.02
CA ARG A 63 -4.52 -8.18 -6.90
C ARG A 63 -3.75 -6.90 -6.61
N VAL A 64 -2.42 -6.94 -6.68
CA VAL A 64 -1.58 -5.73 -6.54
C VAL A 64 -1.92 -4.70 -7.62
N LEU A 65 -2.02 -5.14 -8.89
CA LEU A 65 -2.35 -4.24 -9.99
C LEU A 65 -3.77 -3.66 -9.86
N GLU A 66 -4.74 -4.48 -9.47
CA GLU A 66 -6.12 -4.05 -9.22
C GLU A 66 -6.18 -3.03 -8.07
N ALA A 67 -5.48 -3.30 -6.96
CA ALA A 67 -5.43 -2.40 -5.81
C ALA A 67 -4.78 -1.05 -6.16
N ARG A 68 -3.64 -1.06 -6.88
CA ARG A 68 -2.97 0.17 -7.34
C ARG A 68 -3.86 0.97 -8.27
N THR A 69 -4.53 0.31 -9.23
CA THR A 69 -5.48 0.96 -10.14
C THR A 69 -6.64 1.59 -9.37
N ALA A 70 -7.16 0.90 -8.34
CA ALA A 70 -8.22 1.42 -7.48
C ALA A 70 -7.75 2.62 -6.65
N ALA A 71 -6.54 2.57 -6.09
CA ALA A 71 -5.95 3.67 -5.32
C ALA A 71 -5.78 4.93 -6.18
N THR A 72 -5.17 4.80 -7.38
CA THR A 72 -5.01 5.93 -8.31
C THR A 72 -6.35 6.55 -8.70
N ARG A 73 -7.39 5.74 -8.90
CA ARG A 73 -8.74 6.25 -9.18
C ARG A 73 -9.30 7.05 -8.00
N ARG A 74 -9.21 6.51 -6.78
CA ARG A 74 -9.67 7.22 -5.57
C ARG A 74 -8.92 8.53 -5.33
N SER A 75 -7.61 8.55 -5.56
CA SER A 75 -6.82 9.79 -5.45
C SER A 75 -7.29 10.84 -6.46
N ALA A 76 -7.60 10.44 -7.70
CA ALA A 76 -8.15 11.35 -8.71
C ALA A 76 -9.54 11.88 -8.32
N GLU A 77 -10.39 11.04 -7.74
CA GLU A 77 -11.72 11.45 -7.22
C GLU A 77 -11.60 12.43 -6.04
N SER A 78 -10.65 12.20 -5.12
CA SER A 78 -10.38 13.10 -3.99
C SER A 78 -9.95 14.51 -4.47
N VAL A 79 -9.06 14.58 -5.48
CA VAL A 79 -8.63 15.86 -6.06
C VAL A 79 -9.79 16.62 -6.71
N LEU A 80 -10.64 15.93 -7.48
CA LEU A 80 -11.79 16.53 -8.16
C LEU A 80 -12.91 16.95 -7.17
N GLY A 81 -13.06 16.24 -6.06
CA GLY A 81 -14.04 16.57 -5.01
C GLY A 81 -13.58 17.69 -4.08
N GLY A 82 -12.27 17.84 -3.87
CA GLY A 82 -11.68 18.90 -3.05
C GLY A 82 -11.75 20.30 -3.64
N GLU A 83 -11.94 20.44 -4.97
CA GLU A 83 -12.15 21.75 -5.62
C GLU A 83 -13.60 22.28 -5.51
N ALA A 84 -14.54 21.47 -5.01
CA ALA A 84 -15.96 21.81 -4.91
C ALA A 84 -16.44 22.19 -3.49
N ALA A 85 -15.52 22.29 -2.51
CA ALA A 85 -15.79 22.66 -1.11
C ALA A 85 -15.01 23.92 -0.72
#